data_AF-A0A966K2M1-F1
#
_entry.id   AF-A0A966K2M1-F1
#
_cell.length_a   1.000
_cell.length_b   1.000
_cell.length_c   1.000
_cell.angle_alpha   90.00
_cell.angle_beta   90.00
_cell.angle_gamma   90.00
#
_symmetry.space_group_name_H-M   'P 1'
#
loop_
_entity.id
_entity.type
_entity.pdbx_description
1 polymer ?
#
loop_
_entity_poly.entity_id
_entity_poly.type
_entity_poly.pdbx_seq_one_letter_code
_entity_poly.pdbx_strand_id
1 'polypeptide(L)'
;MNNKVFKWTCEYTDTFAGEANYSWVRRGTFFTQENATQRQIISAAKKELGLTGVRCKTFDNGHYFELRPIGSCTVAFVNFYEQV
;
A
#
# COMPACT_ATOMS: atom_id res chain seq x y z
N MET A 1 17.18 -20.95 10.08
CA MET A 1 15.78 -20.46 9.90
C MET A 1 15.71 -19.85 8.52
N ASN A 2 14.90 -20.43 7.61
CA ASN A 2 14.69 -19.83 6.29
C ASN A 2 13.76 -18.62 6.47
N ASN A 3 14.28 -17.41 6.25
CA ASN A 3 13.45 -16.21 6.20
C ASN A 3 12.71 -16.21 4.87
N LYS A 4 11.46 -16.69 4.87
CA LYS A 4 10.58 -16.54 3.71
C LYS A 4 10.31 -15.06 3.49
N VAL A 5 10.44 -14.64 2.24
CA VAL A 5 10.18 -13.28 1.80
C VAL A 5 8.90 -13.30 1.00
N PHE A 6 8.10 -12.27 1.19
CA PHE A 6 6.88 -12.09 0.45
C PHE A 6 6.94 -10.82 -0.36
N LYS A 7 6.42 -10.92 -1.58
CA LYS A 7 6.29 -9.82 -2.52
C LYS A 7 4.91 -9.21 -2.39
N TRP A 8 4.89 -7.88 -2.28
CA TRP A 8 3.70 -7.05 -2.29
C TRP A 8 3.68 -6.15 -3.51
N THR A 9 2.49 -5.87 -4.02
CA THR A 9 2.25 -4.82 -5.01
C THR A 9 1.53 -3.65 -4.36
N CYS A 10 1.76 -2.45 -4.88
CA CYS A 10 1.03 -1.28 -4.42
C CYS A 10 0.76 -0.33 -5.57
N GLU A 11 -0.38 0.36 -5.48
CA GLU A 11 -0.86 1.32 -6.46
C GLU A 11 -1.30 2.58 -5.73
N TYR A 12 -1.06 3.74 -6.32
CA TYR A 12 -1.46 5.05 -5.81
C TYR A 12 -2.03 5.88 -6.95
N THR A 13 -3.22 6.43 -6.76
CA THR A 13 -4.01 7.11 -7.81
C THR A 13 -4.80 8.27 -7.24
N ASP A 14 -5.30 9.16 -8.10
CA ASP A 14 -6.34 10.13 -7.76
C ASP A 14 -7.68 9.49 -7.47
N THR A 15 -8.53 10.25 -6.77
CA THR A 15 -9.95 9.94 -6.58
C THR A 15 -10.85 10.96 -7.26
N PHE A 16 -11.98 10.53 -7.79
CA PHE A 16 -13.06 11.37 -8.27
C PHE A 16 -14.36 10.99 -7.57
N ALA A 17 -15.04 11.95 -6.95
CA ALA A 17 -16.20 11.71 -6.09
C ALA A 17 -15.97 10.67 -4.96
N GLY A 18 -14.72 10.50 -4.52
CA GLY A 18 -14.33 9.55 -3.47
C GLY A 18 -13.91 8.16 -3.98
N GLU A 19 -14.14 7.86 -5.25
CA GLU A 19 -13.77 6.61 -5.90
C GLU A 19 -12.42 6.73 -6.62
N ALA A 20 -11.69 5.62 -6.77
CA ALA A 20 -10.41 5.61 -7.49
C ALA A 20 -10.63 5.98 -8.97
N ASN A 21 -9.85 6.94 -9.49
CA ASN A 21 -10.08 7.54 -10.81
C ASN A 21 -9.02 7.21 -11.87
N TYR A 22 -7.90 6.55 -11.52
CA TYR A 22 -6.85 6.04 -12.41
C TYR A 22 -6.43 6.94 -13.59
N SER A 23 -6.67 8.25 -13.50
CA SER A 23 -6.28 9.21 -14.53
C SER A 23 -4.77 9.46 -14.47
N TRP A 24 -4.19 9.23 -13.29
CA TRP A 24 -2.79 8.92 -13.12
C TRP A 24 -2.64 7.75 -12.15
N VAL A 25 -1.54 7.00 -12.25
CA VAL A 25 -1.25 5.92 -11.32
C VAL A 25 0.25 5.73 -11.15
N ARG A 26 0.69 5.62 -9.89
CA ARG A 26 2.03 5.15 -9.53
C ARG A 26 1.93 3.73 -9.00
N ARG A 27 2.68 2.82 -9.60
CA ARG A 27 2.78 1.42 -9.16
C ARG A 27 4.15 1.12 -8.60
N GLY A 28 4.20 0.22 -7.63
CA GLY A 28 5.44 -0.22 -7.02
C GLY A 28 5.35 -1.64 -6.50
N THR A 29 6.50 -2.21 -6.18
CA THR A 29 6.61 -3.55 -5.60
C THR A 29 7.60 -3.48 -4.45
N PHE A 30 7.29 -4.13 -3.34
CA PHE A 30 8.20 -4.22 -2.20
C PHE A 30 8.15 -5.60 -1.56
N PHE A 31 9.13 -5.85 -0.69
CA PHE A 31 9.29 -7.15 -0.05
C PHE A 31 9.23 -7.02 1.47
N THR A 32 8.61 -7.99 2.13
CA THR A 32 8.61 -8.10 3.58
C THR A 32 8.95 -9.51 4.02
N GLN A 33 9.33 -9.65 5.29
CA GLN A 33 9.43 -10.97 5.92
C GLN A 33 8.04 -11.56 6.14
N GLU A 34 7.97 -12.89 6.25
CA GLU A 34 6.73 -13.66 6.52
C GLU A 34 5.91 -13.14 7.70
N ASN A 35 6.60 -12.76 8.78
CA ASN A 35 6.01 -12.31 10.04
C ASN A 35 5.89 -10.78 10.13
N ALA A 36 5.92 -10.07 9.00
CA ALA A 36 5.78 -8.62 8.99
C ALA A 36 4.42 -8.19 9.54
N THR A 37 4.44 -7.29 10.51
CA THR A 37 3.22 -6.67 11.03
C THR A 37 2.59 -5.75 9.97
N GLN A 38 1.27 -5.55 10.05
CA GLN A 38 0.55 -4.59 9.21
C GLN A 38 1.24 -3.21 9.16
N ARG A 39 1.75 -2.73 10.30
CA ARG A 39 2.48 -1.46 10.37
C ARG A 39 3.74 -1.47 9.49
N GLN A 40 4.51 -2.55 9.50
CA GLN A 40 5.72 -2.69 8.67
C GLN A 40 5.36 -2.75 7.19
N ILE A 41 4.31 -3.49 6.83
CA ILE A 41 3.80 -3.58 5.45
C ILE A 41 3.37 -2.20 4.94
N ILE A 42 2.54 -1.48 5.70
CA ILE A 42 2.09 -0.13 5.35
C ILE A 42 3.27 0.85 5.27
N SER A 43 4.22 0.77 6.19
CA SER A 43 5.40 1.64 6.16
C SER A 43 6.26 1.40 4.92
N ALA A 44 6.44 0.14 4.50
CA ALA A 44 7.16 -0.21 3.29
C ALA A 44 6.41 0.27 2.03
N ALA A 45 5.09 0.05 1.97
CA ALA A 45 4.25 0.55 0.88
C ALA A 45 4.31 2.08 0.76
N LYS A 46 4.22 2.81 1.88
CA LYS A 46 4.35 4.27 1.88
C LYS A 46 5.70 4.72 1.37
N LYS A 47 6.79 4.05 1.76
CA LYS A 47 8.13 4.37 1.26
C LYS A 47 8.21 4.19 -0.25
N GLU A 48 7.70 3.08 -0.77
CA GLU A 48 7.69 2.75 -2.19
C GLU A 48 6.87 3.76 -3.02
N LEU A 49 5.72 4.18 -2.50
CA LEU A 49 4.82 5.14 -3.15
C LEU A 49 5.22 6.62 -2.93
N GLY A 50 6.27 6.90 -2.15
CA GLY A 50 6.70 8.26 -1.82
C GLY A 50 5.79 9.00 -0.82
N LEU A 51 5.04 8.25 0.00
CA LEU A 51 4.12 8.72 1.03
C LEU A 51 4.72 8.67 2.46
N THR A 52 6.05 8.60 2.58
CA THR A 52 6.73 8.63 3.89
C THR A 52 6.37 9.91 4.64
N GLY A 53 5.95 9.78 5.91
CA GLY A 53 5.51 10.90 6.74
C GLY A 53 4.09 11.40 6.44
N VAL A 54 3.46 10.96 5.35
CA VAL A 54 2.08 11.34 5.02
C VAL A 54 1.11 10.57 5.90
N ARG A 55 0.25 11.32 6.61
CA ARG A 55 -0.81 10.74 7.44
C ARG A 55 -1.89 10.16 6.53
N CYS A 56 -2.28 8.91 6.76
CA CYS A 56 -3.37 8.26 6.02
C CYS A 56 -4.39 7.69 7.01
N LYS A 57 -5.66 7.66 6.58
CA LYS A 57 -6.61 6.67 7.11
C LYS A 57 -6.29 5.33 6.47
N THR A 58 -6.21 4.29 7.28
CA THR A 58 -5.94 2.93 6.84
C THR A 58 -7.21 2.12 7.02
N PHE A 59 -7.61 1.39 5.99
CA PHE A 59 -8.67 0.40 6.05
C PHE A 59 -8.08 -0.96 5.72
N ASP A 60 -8.39 -1.94 6.55
CA ASP A 60 -8.06 -3.33 6.33
C ASP A 60 -9.32 -4.04 5.82
N ASN A 61 -9.28 -4.48 4.56
CA ASN A 61 -10.39 -5.16 3.92
C ASN A 61 -10.22 -6.70 3.97
N GLY A 62 -9.29 -7.22 4.77
CA GLY A 62 -8.99 -8.66 4.91
C GLY A 62 -8.14 -9.24 3.78
N HIS A 63 -8.19 -8.64 2.58
CA HIS A 63 -7.41 -9.06 1.42
C HIS A 63 -6.37 -8.04 0.96
N TYR A 64 -6.60 -6.77 1.25
CA TYR A 64 -5.71 -5.67 0.89
C TYR A 64 -5.86 -4.52 1.89
N PHE A 65 -4.85 -3.65 1.92
CA PHE A 65 -4.93 -2.39 2.66
C PHE A 65 -5.27 -1.25 1.73
N GLU A 66 -6.22 -0.43 2.14
CA GLU A 66 -6.53 0.84 1.52
C GLU A 66 -5.97 1.96 2.39
N LEU A 67 -5.20 2.85 1.78
CA LEU A 67 -4.62 4.02 2.43
C LEU A 67 -5.19 5.27 1.78
N ARG A 68 -5.87 6.11 2.56
CA ARG A 68 -6.35 7.43 2.13
C ARG A 68 -5.53 8.54 2.80
N PRO A 69 -4.54 9.14 2.10
CA PRO A 69 -3.85 10.33 2.57
C PRO A 69 -4.83 11.43 2.99
N ILE A 70 -4.62 12.03 4.17
CA ILE A 70 -5.52 13.07 4.69
C ILE A 70 -5.29 14.38 3.93
N GLY A 71 -6.38 15.02 3.51
CA GLY A 71 -6.33 16.30 2.80
C GLY A 71 -5.92 16.19 1.33
N SER A 72 -5.99 14.99 0.74
CA SER A 72 -5.66 14.72 -0.65
C SER A 72 -6.77 13.94 -1.34
N CYS A 73 -7.07 14.26 -2.60
CA CYS A 73 -8.00 13.50 -3.45
C CYS A 73 -7.30 12.30 -4.07
N THR A 74 -6.78 11.42 -3.23
CA THR A 74 -5.95 10.29 -3.66
C THR A 74 -6.17 9.06 -2.77
N VAL A 75 -5.93 7.88 -3.32
CA VAL A 75 -6.04 6.59 -2.61
C VAL A 75 -4.91 5.67 -3.04
N ALA A 76 -4.38 4.89 -2.10
CA ALA A 76 -3.43 3.84 -2.39
C ALA A 76 -3.98 2.47 -1.95
N PHE A 77 -3.68 1.46 -2.76
CA PHE A 77 -4.02 0.06 -2.50
C PHE A 77 -2.74 -0.74 -2.35
N VAL A 78 -2.68 -1.59 -1.33
CA VAL A 78 -1.55 -2.51 -1.08
C VAL A 78 -2.08 -3.92 -1.20
N ASN A 79 -1.70 -4.58 -2.30
CA ASN A 79 -2.29 -5.82 -2.79
C ASN A 79 -1.27 -6.96 -2.84
N PHE A 80 -1.81 -8.15 -2.52
CA PHE A 80 -1.30 -9.51 -2.66
C PHE A 80 0.11 -9.84 -2.15
N TYR A 81 0.22 -11.04 -1.58
CA TYR A 81 1.32 -11.55 -0.79
C TYR A 81 1.80 -12.87 -1.42
N GLU A 82 2.59 -12.81 -2.49
CA GLU A 82 3.17 -14.02 -3.10
C GLU A 82 4.47 -14.39 -2.38
N GLN A 83 4.59 -15.65 -1.95
CA GLN A 83 5.85 -16.17 -1.40
C GLN A 83 6.84 -16.37 -2.56
N VAL A 84 7.99 -15.70 -2.50
CA VAL A 84 9.06 -15.82 -3.51
C VAL A 84 10.14 -16.77 -3.02
#